data_AF-A0A2H3IU48-F1
#
_entry.id   AF-A0A2H3IU48-F1
#
_cell.length_a   1.000
_cell.length_b   1.000
_cell.length_c   1.000
_cell.angle_alpha   90.00
_cell.angle_beta   90.00
_cell.angle_gamma   90.00
#
_symmetry.space_group_name_H-M   'P 1'
#
loop_
_entity.id
_entity.type
_entity.pdbx_description
1 polymer ?
#
loop_
_entity_poly.entity_id
_entity_poly.type
_entity_poly.pdbx_seq_one_letter_code
_entity_poly.pdbx_strand_id
1 'polypeptide(L)'
;MPSGARFYKCNCTTCRKMGYFHMRLPDAANQFFVLSPPDLESMSDYRCGSGHVQWLFCPKCGVRCFAAVGPWIKDEISRDLVDKAITPERFERRERLSVWRMDPAVYLEMKTGYVSINALTIDQDQLHDQSLDLRHLVDQKVVEYMDGKEGKGEKRYTYPHEGGAW
;
A
#
# COMPACT_ATOMS: atom_id res chain seq x y z
N MET A 1 -18.09 2.19 5.57
CA MET A 1 -16.75 1.71 5.13
C MET A 1 -16.43 0.47 5.95
N PRO A 2 -15.82 -0.59 5.40
CA PRO A 2 -15.34 -1.69 6.24
C PRO A 2 -14.37 -1.12 7.29
N SER A 3 -14.46 -1.61 8.53
CA SER A 3 -13.69 -1.10 9.67
C SER A 3 -12.22 -1.52 9.69
N GLY A 4 -11.77 -2.27 8.68
CA GLY A 4 -10.43 -2.84 8.61
C GLY A 4 -9.81 -2.77 7.22
N ALA A 5 -8.54 -3.13 7.13
CA ALA A 5 -7.80 -3.16 5.88
C ALA A 5 -8.43 -4.17 4.89
N ARG A 6 -8.44 -3.81 3.60
CA ARG A 6 -8.89 -4.70 2.52
C ARG A 6 -7.70 -5.34 1.84
N PHE A 7 -7.75 -6.64 1.67
CA PHE A 7 -6.70 -7.44 1.06
C PHE A 7 -7.20 -8.06 -0.24
N TYR A 8 -6.41 -7.98 -1.31
CA TYR A 8 -6.79 -8.60 -2.57
C TYR A 8 -5.60 -8.92 -3.49
N LYS A 9 -5.81 -9.88 -4.39
CA LYS A 9 -4.89 -10.23 -5.47
C LYS A 9 -5.62 -10.15 -6.80
N CYS A 10 -4.97 -9.55 -7.78
CA CYS A 10 -5.56 -9.30 -9.11
C CYS A 10 -4.82 -10.12 -10.17
N ASN A 11 -5.57 -10.80 -11.06
CA ASN A 11 -5.00 -11.58 -12.16
C ASN A 11 -4.59 -10.75 -13.39
N CYS A 12 -4.71 -9.42 -13.36
CA CYS A 12 -4.27 -8.58 -14.48
C CYS A 12 -2.76 -8.71 -14.69
N THR A 13 -2.30 -8.44 -15.91
CA THR A 13 -0.90 -8.65 -16.30
C THR A 13 0.09 -7.89 -15.40
N THR A 14 -0.23 -6.66 -15.02
CA THR A 14 0.64 -5.83 -14.17
C THR A 14 0.77 -6.41 -12.77
N CYS A 15 -0.35 -6.61 -12.07
CA CYS A 15 -0.37 -7.13 -10.70
C CYS A 15 0.31 -8.50 -10.61
N ARG A 16 0.04 -9.38 -11.58
CA ARG A 16 0.69 -10.70 -11.65
C ARG A 16 2.20 -10.59 -11.83
N LYS A 17 2.69 -9.82 -12.81
CA LYS A 17 4.13 -9.73 -13.09
C LYS A 17 4.91 -9.10 -11.94
N MET A 18 4.27 -8.22 -11.19
CA MET A 18 4.85 -7.61 -9.99
C MET A 18 4.73 -8.48 -8.73
N GLY A 19 3.94 -9.57 -8.78
CA GLY A 19 3.57 -10.33 -7.60
C GLY A 19 2.78 -9.52 -6.58
N TYR A 20 2.06 -8.49 -7.01
CA TYR A 20 1.52 -7.47 -6.09
C TYR A 20 0.40 -8.03 -5.21
N PHE A 21 0.58 -7.94 -3.89
CA PHE A 21 -0.44 -8.28 -2.91
C PHE A 21 -1.05 -6.98 -2.38
N HIS A 22 -2.24 -6.63 -2.84
CA HIS A 22 -2.84 -5.37 -2.47
C HIS A 22 -3.34 -5.38 -1.03
N MET A 23 -2.93 -4.37 -0.27
CA MET A 23 -3.54 -3.95 0.99
C MET A 23 -4.01 -2.52 0.85
N ARG A 24 -5.28 -2.25 1.21
CA ARG A 24 -5.87 -0.90 1.27
C ARG A 24 -6.28 -0.60 2.70
N LEU A 25 -5.87 0.58 3.18
CA LEU A 25 -6.20 1.05 4.52
C LEU A 25 -7.61 1.67 4.53
N PRO A 26 -8.35 1.60 5.63
CA PRO A 26 -9.66 2.26 5.75
C PRO A 26 -9.55 3.78 5.67
N ASP A 27 -8.42 4.37 6.10
CA ASP A 27 -8.13 5.79 6.00
C ASP A 27 -6.67 6.03 5.59
N ALA A 28 -6.36 5.88 4.30
CA ALA A 28 -5.00 6.03 3.82
C ALA A 28 -4.40 7.43 4.07
N ALA A 29 -5.20 8.51 4.10
CA ALA A 29 -4.68 9.86 4.31
C ALA A 29 -4.16 10.11 5.72
N ASN A 30 -4.68 9.36 6.70
CA ASN A 30 -4.25 9.46 8.10
C ASN A 30 -3.48 8.24 8.61
N GLN A 31 -3.32 7.19 7.78
CA GLN A 31 -2.67 5.94 8.19
C GLN A 31 -1.49 5.53 7.30
N PHE A 32 -1.27 6.18 6.15
CA PHE A 32 -0.15 5.90 5.27
C PHE A 32 0.76 7.12 5.13
N PHE A 33 2.04 6.94 5.45
CA PHE A 33 3.05 7.98 5.40
C PHE A 33 4.29 7.46 4.69
N VAL A 34 4.83 8.24 3.76
CA VAL A 34 6.13 7.96 3.13
C VAL A 34 7.18 8.77 3.87
N LEU A 35 8.00 8.06 4.63
CA LEU A 35 9.07 8.63 5.46
C LEU A 35 10.41 8.75 4.70
N SER A 36 10.57 7.98 3.64
CA SER A 36 11.76 7.97 2.79
C SER A 36 11.36 7.45 1.40
N PRO A 37 11.90 8.04 0.32
CA PRO A 37 12.84 9.17 0.30
C PRO A 37 12.20 10.50 0.77
N PRO A 38 13.00 11.49 1.20
CA PRO A 38 12.50 12.81 1.61
C PRO A 38 11.90 13.59 0.43
N ASP A 39 12.33 13.28 -0.78
CA ASP A 39 11.77 13.78 -2.03
C ASP A 39 11.12 12.62 -2.78
N LEU A 40 9.80 12.67 -2.90
CA LEU A 40 9.02 11.61 -3.53
C LEU A 40 9.35 11.45 -5.02
N GLU A 41 9.78 12.53 -5.68
CA GLU A 41 10.17 12.53 -7.11
C GLU A 41 11.43 11.69 -7.37
N SER A 42 12.23 11.41 -6.33
CA SER A 42 13.39 10.52 -6.44
C SER A 42 13.01 9.02 -6.54
N MET A 43 11.75 8.67 -6.31
CA MET A 43 11.25 7.33 -6.60
C MET A 43 11.02 7.15 -8.10
N SER A 44 11.26 5.94 -8.61
CA SER A 44 10.88 5.63 -10.00
C SER A 44 9.39 5.30 -10.09
N ASP A 45 8.78 5.71 -11.20
CA ASP A 45 7.35 5.52 -11.48
C ASP A 45 7.19 4.61 -12.70
N TYR A 46 6.51 3.48 -12.52
CA TYR A 46 6.01 2.68 -13.63
C TYR A 46 4.51 2.91 -13.78
N ARG A 47 4.06 3.19 -15.00
CA ARG A 47 2.65 3.41 -15.32
C ARG A 47 2.18 2.41 -16.38
N CYS A 48 0.97 1.90 -16.23
CA CYS A 48 0.36 0.95 -17.17
C CYS A 48 -1.12 1.26 -17.38
N GLY A 49 -1.74 0.64 -18.39
CA GLY A 49 -3.15 0.84 -18.68
C GLY A 49 -3.43 2.30 -19.01
N SER A 50 -4.37 2.93 -18.28
CA SER A 50 -4.68 4.36 -18.45
C SER A 50 -3.54 5.30 -18.02
N GLY A 51 -2.49 4.80 -17.38
CA GLY A 51 -1.41 5.61 -16.84
C GLY A 51 -1.81 6.44 -15.61
N HIS A 52 -2.98 6.18 -15.03
CA HIS A 52 -3.45 6.90 -13.85
C HIS A 52 -2.72 6.47 -12.58
N VAL A 53 -2.53 5.16 -12.37
CA VAL A 53 -1.87 4.62 -11.17
C VAL A 53 -0.35 4.67 -11.32
N GLN A 54 0.31 5.29 -10.35
CA GLN A 54 1.76 5.31 -10.21
C GLN A 54 2.19 4.08 -9.41
N TRP A 55 2.94 3.18 -10.02
CA TRP A 55 3.55 2.03 -9.33
C TRP A 55 4.95 2.43 -8.88
N LEU A 56 5.02 3.16 -7.76
CA LEU A 56 6.24 3.75 -7.24
C LEU A 56 7.20 2.67 -6.71
N PHE A 57 8.49 2.81 -7.02
CA PHE A 57 9.51 1.85 -6.61
C PHE A 57 10.87 2.48 -6.38
N CYS A 58 11.69 1.82 -5.57
CA CYS A 58 13.06 2.25 -5.33
C CYS A 58 13.93 2.01 -6.58
N PRO A 59 14.56 3.03 -7.18
CA PRO A 59 15.41 2.85 -8.37
C PRO A 59 16.64 1.96 -8.13
N LYS A 60 17.04 1.78 -6.86
CA LYS A 60 18.25 1.01 -6.51
C LYS A 60 17.98 -0.48 -6.37
N CYS A 61 16.93 -0.86 -5.63
CA CYS A 61 16.62 -2.28 -5.39
C CYS A 61 15.42 -2.81 -6.18
N GLY A 62 14.64 -1.93 -6.84
CA GLY A 62 13.48 -2.32 -7.64
C GLY A 62 12.22 -2.69 -6.83
N VAL A 63 12.29 -2.64 -5.49
CA VAL A 63 11.17 -2.99 -4.60
C VAL A 63 10.05 -1.95 -4.72
N ARG A 64 8.80 -2.45 -4.84
CA ARG A 64 7.58 -1.65 -4.96
C ARG A 64 6.76 -1.81 -3.68
N CYS A 65 6.88 -0.85 -2.77
CA CYS A 65 6.18 -0.92 -1.49
C CYS A 65 4.72 -0.47 -1.59
N PHE A 66 4.40 0.41 -2.54
CA PHE A 66 3.05 0.92 -2.71
C PHE A 66 2.79 1.40 -4.15
N ALA A 67 1.51 1.54 -4.47
CA ALA A 67 1.00 2.14 -5.69
C ALA A 67 -0.01 3.21 -5.29
N ALA A 68 0.01 4.33 -6.00
CA ALA A 68 -0.77 5.48 -5.59
C ALA A 68 -1.24 6.36 -6.75
N VAL A 69 -2.30 7.10 -6.47
CA VAL A 69 -2.76 8.27 -7.20
C VAL A 69 -3.22 9.23 -6.13
N GLY A 70 -2.84 10.49 -6.19
CA GLY A 70 -3.54 11.44 -5.37
C GLY A 70 -2.84 12.77 -5.17
N PRO A 71 -3.51 13.63 -4.41
CA PRO A 71 -2.98 14.91 -3.98
C PRO A 71 -1.97 14.65 -2.87
N TRP A 72 -0.71 14.46 -3.26
CA TRP A 72 0.39 14.37 -2.31
C TRP A 72 0.64 15.73 -1.65
N ILE A 73 0.82 15.73 -0.34
CA ILE A 73 1.33 16.87 0.41
C ILE A 73 2.54 16.45 1.22
N LYS A 74 3.42 17.43 1.44
CA LYS A 74 4.47 17.34 2.44
C LYS A 74 3.90 17.85 3.76
N ASP A 75 4.01 17.05 4.80
CA ASP A 75 3.46 17.36 6.12
C ASP A 75 4.51 17.07 7.21
N GLU A 76 4.23 17.49 8.43
CA GLU A 76 4.96 17.09 9.62
C GLU A 76 4.05 16.33 10.57
N ILE A 77 4.48 15.15 11.02
CA ILE A 77 3.72 14.33 11.97
C ILE A 77 4.45 14.21 13.31
N SER A 78 3.69 14.10 14.40
CA SER A 78 4.23 13.83 15.74
C SER A 78 4.79 12.41 15.83
N ARG A 79 5.77 12.22 16.70
CA ARG A 79 6.28 10.90 17.09
C ARG A 79 5.20 9.91 17.48
N ASP A 80 4.18 10.37 18.22
CA ASP A 80 3.13 9.50 18.76
C ASP A 80 2.28 8.82 17.68
N LEU A 81 2.29 9.33 16.44
CA LEU A 81 1.54 8.71 15.33
C LEU A 81 2.25 7.49 14.74
N VAL A 82 3.54 7.34 14.98
CA VAL A 82 4.38 6.31 14.35
C VAL A 82 5.32 5.62 15.33
N ASP A 83 5.18 5.86 16.63
CA ASP A 83 6.07 5.36 17.69
C ASP A 83 6.23 3.84 17.71
N LYS A 84 5.18 3.12 17.32
CA LYS A 84 5.14 1.65 17.18
C LYS A 84 5.72 1.14 15.86
N ALA A 85 5.84 1.99 14.85
CA ALA A 85 6.22 1.62 13.49
C ALA A 85 7.67 1.96 13.14
N ILE A 86 8.32 2.87 13.88
CA ILE A 86 9.71 3.26 13.62
C ILE A 86 10.55 3.27 14.88
N THR A 87 11.84 2.97 14.69
CA THR A 87 12.79 2.95 15.80
C THR A 87 13.04 4.37 16.35
N PRO A 88 13.29 4.54 17.66
CA PRO A 88 13.50 5.85 18.26
C PRO A 88 14.64 6.67 17.62
N GLU A 89 15.65 6.00 17.04
CA GLU A 89 16.82 6.63 16.42
C GLU A 89 16.42 7.48 15.21
N ARG A 90 15.34 7.11 14.51
CA ARG A 90 14.87 7.81 13.30
C ARG A 90 14.39 9.23 13.58
N PHE A 91 14.02 9.53 14.82
CA PHE A 91 13.66 10.89 15.23
C PHE A 91 14.87 11.78 15.49
N GLU A 92 16.10 11.26 15.64
CA GLU A 92 17.29 12.07 15.96
C GLU A 92 17.08 13.08 17.11
N ARG A 93 16.20 12.78 18.09
CA ARG A 93 15.73 13.70 19.17
C ARG A 93 14.77 14.82 18.74
N ARG A 94 14.17 14.76 17.56
CA ARG A 94 13.11 15.66 17.09
C ARG A 94 11.75 15.12 17.53
N GLU A 95 10.79 16.01 17.79
CA GLU A 95 9.41 15.62 18.14
C GLU A 95 8.53 15.41 16.90
N ARG A 96 8.98 15.89 15.74
CA ARG A 96 8.24 15.84 14.47
C ARG A 96 9.10 15.30 13.34
N LEU A 97 8.46 14.59 12.41
CA LEU A 97 9.07 14.10 11.18
C LEU A 97 8.37 14.69 9.96
N SER A 98 9.18 15.14 8.98
CA SER A 98 8.66 15.49 7.67
C SER A 98 8.35 14.21 6.88
N VAL A 99 7.14 14.15 6.33
CA VAL A 99 6.61 12.99 5.61
C VAL A 99 5.86 13.43 4.37
N TRP A 100 5.69 12.50 3.43
CA TRP A 100 4.68 12.64 2.39
C TRP A 100 3.45 11.83 2.75
N ARG A 101 2.27 12.40 2.51
CA ARG A 101 0.99 11.69 2.65
C ARG A 101 -0.03 12.21 1.64
N MET A 102 -1.16 11.51 1.55
CA MET A 102 -2.32 12.03 0.83
C MET A 102 -2.94 13.17 1.64
N ASP A 103 -3.29 14.26 0.97
CA ASP A 103 -3.94 15.41 1.60
C ASP A 103 -5.30 15.02 2.19
N PRO A 104 -5.46 15.00 3.52
CA PRO A 104 -6.72 14.60 4.15
C PRO A 104 -7.88 15.55 3.84
N ALA A 105 -7.61 16.80 3.45
CA ALA A 105 -8.64 17.77 3.12
C ALA A 105 -9.37 17.41 1.81
N VAL A 106 -8.71 16.68 0.91
CA VAL A 106 -9.24 16.40 -0.44
C VAL A 106 -9.22 14.92 -0.82
N TYR A 107 -8.49 14.07 -0.11
CA TYR A 107 -8.38 12.65 -0.42
C TYR A 107 -9.70 11.92 -0.16
N LEU A 108 -10.22 11.32 -1.23
CA LEU A 108 -11.37 10.45 -1.25
C LEU A 108 -11.00 9.24 -2.11
N GLU A 109 -10.88 8.09 -1.46
CA GLU A 109 -10.45 6.86 -2.11
C GLU A 109 -11.37 6.50 -3.30
N MET A 110 -10.77 6.13 -4.43
CA MET A 110 -11.43 5.87 -5.73
C MET A 110 -12.08 7.10 -6.40
N LYS A 111 -12.01 8.30 -5.81
CA LYS A 111 -12.55 9.54 -6.40
C LYS A 111 -11.44 10.53 -6.75
N THR A 112 -10.67 10.96 -5.76
CA THR A 112 -9.57 11.93 -5.92
C THR A 112 -8.20 11.29 -5.71
N GLY A 113 -8.16 10.09 -5.14
CA GLY A 113 -6.93 9.34 -4.97
C GLY A 113 -7.16 7.86 -4.73
N TYR A 114 -6.06 7.14 -4.64
CA TYR A 114 -5.97 5.71 -4.41
C TYR A 114 -4.62 5.44 -3.78
N VAL A 115 -4.58 4.62 -2.73
CA VAL A 115 -3.33 4.10 -2.15
C VAL A 115 -3.51 2.61 -1.97
N SER A 116 -2.55 1.84 -2.43
CA SER A 116 -2.47 0.42 -2.12
C SER A 116 -1.05 0.06 -1.76
N ILE A 117 -0.88 -0.55 -0.59
CA ILE A 117 0.39 -1.07 -0.10
C ILE A 117 0.59 -2.46 -0.67
N ASN A 118 1.83 -2.82 -1.00
CA ASN A 118 2.21 -4.17 -1.33
C ASN A 118 2.46 -4.94 -0.02
N ALA A 119 1.52 -5.78 0.39
CA ALA A 119 1.60 -6.49 1.67
C ALA A 119 2.83 -7.40 1.78
N LEU A 120 3.40 -7.84 0.64
CA LEU A 120 4.64 -8.63 0.61
C LEU A 120 5.89 -7.86 1.06
N THR A 121 5.84 -6.53 1.08
CA THR A 121 6.97 -5.69 1.49
C THR A 121 6.83 -5.16 2.91
N ILE A 122 5.87 -5.68 3.68
CA ILE A 122 5.70 -5.32 5.08
C ILE A 122 6.64 -6.22 5.88
N ASP A 123 7.61 -5.59 6.54
CA ASP A 123 8.55 -6.25 7.43
C ASP A 123 7.79 -6.96 8.56
N GLN A 124 8.12 -8.24 8.80
CA GLN A 124 7.41 -9.09 9.76
C GLN A 124 7.99 -9.01 11.17
N ASP A 125 9.17 -8.39 11.30
CA ASP A 125 9.95 -8.19 12.51
C ASP A 125 9.82 -6.76 13.06
N GLN A 126 8.75 -6.05 12.71
CA GLN A 126 8.48 -4.72 13.25
C GLN A 126 8.27 -4.76 14.76
N LEU A 127 8.65 -3.66 15.43
CA LEU A 127 8.69 -3.53 16.90
C LEU A 127 7.32 -3.57 17.60
N HIS A 128 6.23 -3.81 16.86
CA HIS A 128 4.88 -3.91 17.42
C HIS A 128 4.45 -5.37 17.62
N ASP A 129 3.64 -5.64 18.64
CA ASP A 129 3.23 -7.00 19.07
C ASP A 129 2.31 -7.76 18.09
N GLN A 130 2.15 -7.29 16.86
CA GLN A 130 1.29 -7.87 15.84
C GLN A 130 2.11 -8.24 14.61
N SER A 131 2.07 -9.49 14.15
CA SER A 131 2.65 -9.88 12.86
C SER A 131 1.56 -9.99 11.81
N LEU A 132 1.87 -9.58 10.57
CA LEU A 132 0.96 -9.72 9.43
C LEU A 132 1.27 -11.03 8.69
N ASP A 133 0.75 -12.15 9.19
CA ASP A 133 0.88 -13.43 8.49
C ASP A 133 -0.06 -13.48 7.27
N LEU A 134 0.50 -13.30 6.08
CA LEU A 134 -0.25 -13.32 4.83
C LEU A 134 -0.93 -14.67 4.55
N ARG A 135 -0.40 -15.77 5.10
CA ARG A 135 -1.05 -17.10 4.99
C ARG A 135 -2.36 -17.11 5.76
N HIS A 136 -2.36 -16.51 6.96
CA HIS A 136 -3.56 -16.42 7.78
C HIS A 136 -4.68 -15.65 7.06
N LEU A 137 -4.35 -14.61 6.29
CA LEU A 137 -5.33 -13.88 5.47
C LEU A 137 -5.99 -14.78 4.42
N VAL A 138 -5.22 -15.68 3.80
CA VAL A 138 -5.72 -16.65 2.83
C VAL A 138 -6.57 -17.72 3.52
N ASP A 139 -6.07 -18.28 4.63
CA ASP A 139 -6.75 -19.33 5.40
C ASP A 139 -8.10 -18.83 5.95
N GLN A 140 -8.16 -17.57 6.38
CA GLN A 140 -9.38 -16.92 6.84
C GLN A 140 -10.31 -16.45 5.71
N LYS A 141 -9.91 -16.62 4.45
CA LYS A 141 -10.68 -16.21 3.27
C LYS A 141 -11.04 -14.72 3.27
N VAL A 142 -10.12 -13.87 3.72
CA VAL A 142 -10.29 -12.40 3.69
C VAL A 142 -9.61 -11.75 2.48
N VAL A 143 -8.82 -12.51 1.71
CA VAL A 143 -8.20 -12.07 0.46
C VAL A 143 -9.21 -12.18 -0.68
N GLU A 144 -9.59 -11.04 -1.26
CA GLU A 144 -10.40 -10.99 -2.47
C GLU A 144 -9.52 -11.33 -3.69
N TYR A 145 -9.89 -12.34 -4.47
CA TYR A 145 -9.28 -12.63 -5.77
C TYR A 145 -10.10 -11.91 -6.83
N MET A 146 -9.50 -10.89 -7.44
CA MET A 146 -10.13 -10.05 -8.45
C MET A 146 -9.77 -10.51 -9.87
N ASP A 147 -10.79 -10.57 -10.73
CA ASP A 147 -10.62 -10.71 -12.18
C ASP A 147 -10.39 -9.35 -12.84
N GLY A 148 -9.20 -8.78 -12.66
CA GLY A 148 -8.81 -7.54 -13.33
C GLY A 148 -8.37 -7.74 -14.78
N LYS A 149 -8.27 -8.99 -15.26
CA LYS A 149 -7.94 -9.27 -16.66
C LYS A 149 -9.18 -9.17 -17.56
N GLU A 150 -10.25 -9.89 -17.24
CA GLU A 150 -11.47 -9.90 -18.07
C GLU A 150 -12.56 -8.99 -17.50
N GLY A 151 -12.51 -8.66 -16.19
CA GLY A 151 -13.50 -7.80 -15.54
C GLY A 151 -14.90 -8.42 -15.45
N LYS A 152 -15.02 -9.73 -15.67
CA LYS A 152 -16.30 -10.46 -15.74
C LYS A 152 -16.49 -11.41 -14.55
N GLY A 153 -15.38 -11.78 -13.90
CA GLY A 153 -15.40 -12.64 -12.73
C GLY A 153 -16.15 -12.02 -11.56
N GLU A 154 -16.88 -12.86 -10.83
CA GLU A 154 -17.43 -12.54 -9.52
C GLU A 154 -16.32 -12.33 -8.49
N LYS A 155 -16.65 -11.72 -7.35
CA LYS A 155 -15.72 -11.66 -6.22
C LYS A 155 -15.50 -13.06 -5.64
N ARG A 156 -14.24 -13.47 -5.54
CA ARG A 156 -13.85 -14.77 -4.96
C ARG A 156 -12.94 -14.58 -3.77
N TYR A 157 -13.01 -15.50 -2.81
CA TYR A 157 -12.20 -15.45 -1.58
C TYR A 157 -11.51 -16.78 -1.28
N THR A 158 -11.69 -17.78 -2.13
CA THR A 158 -11.24 -19.15 -1.90
C THR A 158 -10.12 -19.56 -2.84
N TYR A 159 -10.04 -18.99 -4.05
CA TYR A 159 -8.98 -19.27 -5.01
C TYR A 159 -8.86 -18.16 -6.08
N PRO A 160 -7.68 -17.99 -6.70
CA PRO A 160 -7.46 -17.03 -7.78
C PRO A 160 -8.30 -17.31 -9.04
N HIS A 161 -8.67 -16.25 -9.76
CA HIS A 161 -9.17 -16.39 -11.14
C HIS A 161 -8.09 -16.99 -12.06
N GLU A 162 -8.50 -17.43 -13.26
CA GLU A 162 -7.58 -17.98 -14.25
C GLU A 162 -6.39 -17.03 -14.49
N GLY A 163 -5.19 -17.61 -14.44
CA GLY A 163 -3.94 -16.86 -14.57
C GLY A 163 -3.58 -16.00 -13.36
N GLY A 164 -4.37 -16.00 -12.27
CA GLY A 164 -4.03 -15.36 -11.00
C GLY A 164 -3.06 -16.18 -10.16
N ALA A 165 -2.65 -15.62 -9.02
CA ALA A 165 -1.74 -16.25 -8.06
C ALA A 165 -2.32 -16.20 -6.65
N TRP A 166 -2.00 -17.24 -5.86
CA TRP A 166 -2.20 -17.30 -4.41
C TRP A 166 -1.29 -16.32 -3.71
#